data_AF-A0ABD3CPF0-F1
#
_entry.id   AF-A0ABD3CPF0-F1
#
_cell.length_a   1.000
_cell.length_b   1.000
_cell.length_c   1.000
_cell.angle_alpha   90.00
_cell.angle_beta   90.00
_cell.angle_gamma   90.00
#
_symmetry.space_group_name_H-M   'P 1'
#
loop_
_entity.id
_entity.type
_entity.pdbx_description
1 polymer ?
#
loop_
_entity_poly.entity_id
_entity_poly.type
_entity_poly.pdbx_seq_one_letter_code
_entity_poly.pdbx_strand_id
1 'polypeptide(L)'
;MKIKRKLSEVQEKYGDGVAWVRGTILGKGSFGSVYKATLKDPTSQLPAEMAVKSSDISFSSTLRHEKEIMNCLNGSSYIIQCYGDETTVGDNNVAAYNLLLEYGSGGTLSDRIYKTWSWLNEDEVKAYTRSLLRGST
;
A
#
# COMPACT_ATOMS: atom_id res chain seq x y z
N MET A 1 -12.30 36.20 17.22
CA MET A 1 -13.10 35.39 16.29
C MET A 1 -12.15 34.50 15.51
N LYS A 2 -12.26 33.17 15.66
CA LYS A 2 -11.23 32.19 15.30
C LYS A 2 -11.04 32.08 13.78
N ILE A 3 -9.80 32.20 13.33
CA ILE A 3 -9.31 31.86 11.99
C ILE A 3 -9.55 30.35 11.79
N LYS A 4 -10.63 29.98 11.11
CA LYS A 4 -10.76 28.61 10.57
C LYS A 4 -9.84 28.52 9.36
N ARG A 5 -8.61 28.05 9.60
CA ARG A 5 -7.74 27.53 8.56
C ARG A 5 -8.54 26.48 7.80
N LYS A 6 -8.84 26.78 6.53
CA LYS A 6 -9.34 25.83 5.54
C LYS A 6 -8.22 24.82 5.31
N LEU A 7 -8.14 23.81 6.17
CA LEU A 7 -7.52 22.54 5.81
C LEU A 7 -8.45 21.98 4.75
N SER A 8 -8.05 22.11 3.49
CA SER A 8 -8.68 21.42 2.39
C SER A 8 -8.81 19.95 2.77
N GLU A 9 -10.04 19.51 3.00
CA GLU A 9 -10.41 18.11 2.97
C GLU A 9 -9.81 17.54 1.68
N VAL A 10 -8.84 16.64 1.81
CA VAL A 10 -8.46 15.79 0.69
C VAL A 10 -9.66 14.90 0.49
N GLN A 11 -10.58 15.32 -0.37
CA GLN A 11 -11.75 14.54 -0.71
C GLN A 11 -11.23 13.20 -1.25
N GLU A 12 -11.40 12.13 -0.49
CA GLU A 12 -10.90 10.82 -0.90
C GLU A 12 -11.64 10.42 -2.18
N LYS A 13 -10.89 10.34 -3.28
CA LYS A 13 -11.43 10.07 -4.62
C LYS A 13 -12.18 8.73 -4.68
N TYR A 14 -11.82 7.78 -3.82
CA TYR A 14 -12.22 6.38 -3.87
C TYR A 14 -12.85 5.98 -2.53
N GLY A 15 -13.80 5.04 -2.53
CA GLY A 15 -14.50 4.58 -1.31
C GLY A 15 -13.87 3.35 -0.64
N ASP A 16 -14.25 3.08 0.60
CA ASP A 16 -13.82 1.92 1.39
C ASP A 16 -14.14 0.57 0.75
N GLY A 17 -13.47 -0.49 1.20
CA GLY A 17 -13.86 -1.86 0.89
C GLY A 17 -14.91 -2.44 1.84
N VAL A 18 -15.36 -3.65 1.55
CA VAL A 18 -16.37 -4.37 2.33
C VAL A 18 -15.89 -4.56 3.78
N ALA A 19 -14.67 -5.05 3.94
CA ALA A 19 -14.11 -5.42 5.26
C ALA A 19 -13.06 -4.44 5.80
N TRP A 20 -12.77 -3.34 5.11
CA TRP A 20 -11.69 -2.42 5.47
C TRP A 20 -12.01 -0.96 5.14
N VAL A 21 -11.40 -0.04 5.89
CA VAL A 21 -11.50 1.41 5.72
C VAL A 21 -10.23 1.92 5.05
N ARG A 22 -10.37 2.74 3.99
CA ARG A 22 -9.24 3.42 3.38
C ARG A 22 -8.78 4.54 4.31
N GLY A 23 -7.48 4.64 4.50
CA GLY A 23 -6.85 5.67 5.31
C GLY A 23 -5.89 6.52 4.50
N THR A 24 -4.88 7.05 5.19
CA THR A 24 -3.97 8.03 4.62
C THR A 24 -3.16 7.48 3.45
N ILE A 25 -2.86 8.36 2.48
CA ILE A 25 -1.96 8.03 1.37
C ILE A 25 -0.54 7.74 1.89
N LEU A 26 0.04 6.63 1.45
CA LEU A 26 1.42 6.21 1.71
C LEU A 26 2.36 6.62 0.58
N GLY A 27 1.86 6.63 -0.66
CA GLY A 27 2.65 6.99 -1.83
C GLY A 27 1.80 7.16 -3.08
N LYS A 28 2.34 7.87 -4.08
CA LYS A 28 1.68 8.09 -5.37
C LYS A 28 2.65 7.77 -6.50
N GLY A 29 2.22 6.89 -7.39
CA GLY A 29 2.94 6.54 -8.61
C GLY A 29 2.19 6.99 -9.87
N SER A 30 2.73 6.63 -11.03
CA SER A 30 2.09 6.88 -12.33
C SER A 30 0.78 6.10 -12.51
N PHE A 31 0.72 4.86 -12.00
CA PHE A 31 -0.38 3.93 -12.23
C PHE A 31 -1.37 3.84 -11.05
N GLY A 32 -1.25 4.72 -10.07
CA GLY A 32 -2.14 4.71 -8.91
C GLY A 32 -1.51 5.29 -7.66
N SER A 33 -2.27 5.22 -6.57
CA SER A 33 -1.86 5.64 -5.24
C SER A 33 -1.91 4.46 -4.29
N VAL A 34 -1.00 4.44 -3.31
CA VAL A 34 -1.00 3.46 -2.23
C VAL A 34 -1.52 4.15 -0.98
N TYR A 35 -2.45 3.50 -0.28
CA TYR A 35 -3.08 3.98 0.95
C TYR A 35 -2.81 3.00 2.08
N LYS A 36 -2.78 3.49 3.31
CA LYS A 36 -2.95 2.64 4.48
C LYS A 36 -4.41 2.22 4.57
N ALA A 37 -4.70 1.03 5.04
CA ALA A 37 -6.06 0.58 5.32
C ALA A 37 -6.12 -0.20 6.63
N THR A 38 -7.26 -0.11 7.29
CA THR A 38 -7.53 -0.78 8.57
C THR A 38 -8.78 -1.63 8.47
N LEU A 39 -8.77 -2.78 9.13
CA LEU A 39 -9.88 -3.72 9.10
C LEU A 39 -11.11 -3.16 9.85
N LYS A 40 -12.30 -3.35 9.28
CA LYS A 40 -13.60 -3.00 9.88
C LYS A 40 -14.05 -4.06 10.89
N ASP A 41 -13.89 -5.33 10.52
CA ASP A 41 -14.39 -6.48 11.26
C ASP A 41 -13.23 -7.43 11.60
N PRO A 42 -12.94 -7.66 12.89
CA PRO A 42 -11.87 -8.56 13.33
C PRO A 42 -12.09 -10.04 12.98
N THR A 43 -13.27 -10.44 12.49
CA THR A 43 -13.55 -11.81 12.04
C THR A 43 -13.10 -12.08 10.60
N SER A 44 -12.74 -11.03 9.84
CA SER A 44 -12.18 -11.17 8.51
C SER A 44 -10.81 -11.86 8.55
N GLN A 45 -10.49 -12.61 7.49
CA GLN A 45 -9.18 -13.26 7.33
C GLN A 45 -8.07 -12.29 6.91
N LEU A 46 -8.43 -11.03 6.59
CA LEU A 46 -7.47 -9.99 6.25
C LEU A 46 -6.74 -9.49 7.51
N PRO A 47 -5.50 -9.01 7.39
CA PRO A 47 -4.76 -8.45 8.52
C PRO A 47 -5.39 -7.14 9.02
N ALA A 48 -5.13 -6.82 10.30
CA ALA A 48 -5.64 -5.61 10.96
C ALA A 48 -5.21 -4.30 10.27
N GLU A 49 -3.98 -4.27 9.75
CA GLU A 49 -3.44 -3.21 8.91
C GLU A 49 -2.92 -3.77 7.59
N MET A 50 -3.19 -3.06 6.50
CA MET A 50 -2.70 -3.41 5.17
C MET A 50 -2.42 -2.15 4.34
N ALA A 51 -1.71 -2.33 3.23
CA ALA A 51 -1.56 -1.33 2.20
C ALA A 51 -2.56 -1.63 1.07
N VAL A 52 -3.15 -0.59 0.50
CA VAL A 52 -4.07 -0.72 -0.63
C VAL A 52 -3.56 0.11 -1.79
N LYS A 53 -3.19 -0.55 -2.89
CA LYS A 53 -2.84 0.14 -4.13
C LYS A 53 -4.08 0.29 -5.00
N SER A 54 -4.47 1.52 -5.27
CA SER A 54 -5.71 1.84 -6.00
C SER A 54 -5.42 2.54 -7.32
N SER A 55 -6.11 2.11 -8.38
CA SER A 55 -6.19 2.80 -9.66
C SER A 55 -7.65 2.99 -10.05
N ASP A 56 -7.92 4.00 -10.87
CA ASP A 56 -9.22 4.15 -11.50
C ASP A 56 -9.55 2.87 -12.29
N ILE A 57 -10.80 2.41 -12.25
CA ILE A 57 -11.17 1.17 -12.92
C ILE A 57 -10.85 1.21 -14.42
N SER A 58 -10.92 2.40 -15.03
CA SER A 58 -10.62 2.66 -16.44
C SER A 58 -9.14 2.42 -16.79
N PHE A 59 -8.24 2.52 -15.80
CA PHE A 59 -6.80 2.34 -15.93
C PHE A 59 -6.29 1.16 -15.08
N SER A 60 -7.16 0.17 -14.82
CA SER A 60 -6.86 -0.96 -13.92
C SER A 60 -6.02 -2.07 -14.56
N SER A 61 -5.83 -2.06 -15.89
CA SER A 61 -5.08 -3.11 -16.60
C SER A 61 -3.67 -3.31 -16.04
N THR A 62 -2.95 -2.23 -15.73
CA THR A 62 -1.61 -2.31 -15.16
C THR A 62 -1.63 -2.94 -13.76
N LEU A 63 -2.57 -2.54 -12.89
CA LEU A 63 -2.69 -3.14 -11.55
C LEU A 63 -3.10 -4.62 -11.60
N ARG A 64 -3.97 -5.01 -12.55
CA ARG A 64 -4.32 -6.42 -12.75
C ARG A 64 -3.11 -7.24 -13.16
N HIS A 65 -2.29 -6.70 -14.06
CA HIS A 65 -1.05 -7.37 -14.45
C HIS A 65 -0.04 -7.45 -13.29
N GLU A 66 0.08 -6.40 -12.47
CA GLU A 66 0.88 -6.46 -11.25
C GLU A 66 0.40 -7.57 -10.29
N LYS A 67 -0.92 -7.76 -10.15
CA LYS A 67 -1.49 -8.86 -9.35
C LYS A 67 -1.08 -10.22 -9.89
N GLU A 68 -1.14 -10.42 -11.21
CA GLU A 68 -0.72 -11.68 -11.84
C GLU A 68 0.73 -12.01 -11.51
N ILE A 69 1.62 -11.01 -11.60
CA ILE A 69 3.02 -11.16 -11.24
C ILE A 69 3.17 -11.49 -9.75
N MET A 70 2.47 -10.77 -8.86
CA MET A 70 2.52 -11.03 -7.42
C MET A 70 2.00 -12.42 -7.05
N ASN A 71 0.98 -12.93 -7.74
CA ASN A 71 0.49 -14.28 -7.54
C ASN A 71 1.54 -15.35 -7.89
N CYS A 72 2.34 -15.11 -8.93
CA CYS A 72 3.46 -16.00 -9.29
C CYS A 72 4.59 -15.98 -8.25
N LEU A 73 4.72 -14.89 -7.49
CA LEU A 73 5.76 -14.67 -6.48
C LEU A 73 5.28 -14.99 -5.05
N ASN A 74 4.04 -15.44 -4.91
CA ASN A 74 3.40 -15.68 -3.62
C ASN A 74 4.18 -16.72 -2.79
N GLY A 75 4.28 -16.49 -1.48
CA GLY A 75 4.98 -17.39 -0.55
C GLY A 75 6.45 -17.05 -0.29
N SER A 76 7.03 -16.06 -0.98
CA SER A 76 8.35 -15.52 -0.61
C SER A 76 8.24 -14.61 0.61
N SER A 77 9.06 -14.82 1.64
CA SER A 77 9.14 -13.92 2.81
C SER A 77 9.88 -12.60 2.55
N TYR A 78 10.39 -12.40 1.32
CA TYR A 78 11.17 -11.23 0.92
C TYR A 78 10.41 -10.29 -0.01
N ILE A 79 9.19 -10.66 -0.38
CA ILE A 79 8.32 -9.93 -1.29
C ILE A 79 7.03 -9.63 -0.53
N ILE A 80 6.53 -8.40 -0.66
CA ILE A 80 5.26 -7.96 -0.06
C ILE A 80 4.15 -8.90 -0.51
N GLN A 81 3.42 -9.47 0.45
CA GLN A 81 2.32 -10.38 0.13
C GLN A 81 1.13 -9.64 -0.49
N CYS A 82 0.47 -10.29 -1.43
CA CYS A 82 -0.81 -9.87 -1.98
C CYS A 82 -1.91 -10.75 -1.39
N TYR A 83 -2.84 -10.14 -0.66
CA TYR A 83 -3.98 -10.83 -0.05
C TYR A 83 -5.17 -10.97 -1.01
N GLY A 84 -5.17 -10.22 -2.11
CA GLY A 84 -6.22 -10.24 -3.11
C GLY A 84 -6.50 -8.85 -3.68
N ASP A 85 -7.70 -8.70 -4.20
CA ASP A 85 -8.16 -7.50 -4.88
C ASP A 85 -9.64 -7.23 -4.64
N GLU A 86 -10.02 -5.96 -4.78
CA GLU A 86 -11.39 -5.52 -4.57
C GLU A 86 -11.71 -4.30 -5.46
N THR A 87 -12.94 -4.22 -5.96
CA THR A 87 -13.44 -2.99 -6.60
C THR A 87 -14.27 -2.21 -5.61
N THR A 88 -13.96 -0.93 -5.44
CA THR A 88 -14.72 -0.04 -4.54
C THR A 88 -15.26 1.15 -5.32
N VAL A 89 -16.34 1.76 -4.84
CA VAL A 89 -16.96 2.94 -5.44
C VAL A 89 -17.01 4.04 -4.40
N GLY A 90 -16.42 5.21 -4.71
CA GLY A 90 -16.48 6.38 -3.83
C GLY A 90 -17.79 7.15 -3.95
N ASP A 91 -18.01 8.10 -3.04
CA ASP A 91 -19.22 8.94 -2.99
C ASP A 91 -19.44 9.78 -4.26
N ASN A 92 -18.38 10.01 -5.03
CA ASN A 92 -18.40 10.67 -6.33
C ASN A 92 -18.73 9.73 -7.50
N ASN A 93 -19.17 8.50 -7.23
CA ASN A 93 -19.38 7.40 -8.19
C ASN A 93 -18.13 6.98 -8.96
N VAL A 94 -16.93 7.31 -8.46
CA VAL A 94 -15.69 6.85 -9.08
C VAL A 94 -15.33 5.48 -8.56
N ALA A 95 -15.27 4.51 -9.48
CA ALA A 95 -14.86 3.15 -9.18
C ALA A 95 -13.33 3.01 -9.22
N ALA A 96 -12.78 2.31 -8.24
CA ALA A 96 -11.37 1.97 -8.15
C ALA A 96 -11.18 0.46 -8.14
N TYR A 97 -10.14 0.00 -8.84
CA TYR A 97 -9.60 -1.34 -8.65
C TYR A 97 -8.47 -1.26 -7.61
N ASN A 98 -8.54 -2.13 -6.62
CA ASN A 98 -7.66 -2.12 -5.45
C ASN A 98 -6.93 -3.45 -5.32
N LEU A 99 -5.63 -3.39 -5.03
CA LEU A 99 -4.85 -4.54 -4.55
C LEU A 99 -4.68 -4.41 -3.04
N LEU A 100 -4.95 -5.50 -2.33
CA LEU A 100 -4.81 -5.60 -0.89
C LEU A 100 -3.44 -6.23 -0.60
N LEU A 101 -2.55 -5.47 0.01
CA LEU A 101 -1.13 -5.81 0.13
C LEU A 101 -0.67 -5.77 1.59
N GLU A 102 0.37 -6.54 1.91
CA GLU A 102 1.06 -6.43 3.19
C GLU A 102 1.53 -5.01 3.46
N TYR A 103 1.30 -4.52 4.68
CA TYR A 103 1.78 -3.22 5.11
C TYR A 103 3.17 -3.31 5.74
N GLY A 104 4.17 -2.77 5.03
CA GLY A 104 5.52 -2.58 5.56
C GLY A 104 5.57 -1.47 6.60
N SER A 105 5.25 -1.79 7.86
CA SER A 105 5.23 -0.83 8.99
C SER A 105 6.59 -0.17 9.27
N GLY A 106 7.68 -0.80 8.85
CA GLY A 106 9.04 -0.25 8.92
C GLY A 106 9.30 0.94 7.98
N GLY A 107 8.38 1.23 7.06
CA GLY A 107 8.55 2.26 6.03
C GLY A 107 9.51 1.83 4.93
N THR A 108 10.00 2.81 4.16
CA THR A 108 10.91 2.52 3.04
C THR A 108 12.37 2.39 3.52
N LEU A 109 13.19 1.64 2.77
CA LEU A 109 14.63 1.59 3.01
C LEU A 109 15.28 2.98 2.89
N SER A 110 14.77 3.84 1.99
CA SER A 110 15.19 5.24 1.92
C SER A 110 14.89 6.00 3.21
N ASP A 111 13.69 5.86 3.79
CA ASP A 111 13.38 6.50 5.08
C ASP A 111 14.33 6.03 6.17
N ARG A 112 14.69 4.74 6.18
CA ARG A 112 15.66 4.20 7.13
C ARG A 112 17.04 4.82 6.95
N ILE A 113 17.51 4.97 5.72
CA ILE A 113 18.81 5.59 5.40
C ILE A 113 18.83 7.07 5.77
N TYR A 114 17.75 7.81 5.52
CA TYR A 114 17.70 9.25 5.77
C TYR A 114 17.43 9.62 7.24
N LYS A 115 16.73 8.77 8.00
CA LYS A 115 16.44 9.03 9.43
C LYS A 115 17.66 8.85 10.32
N THR A 116 18.60 7.99 9.93
CA THR A 116 19.89 7.90 10.59
C THR A 116 20.78 9.01 10.03
N TRP A 117 21.17 9.98 10.85
CA TRP A 117 22.19 10.98 10.49
C TRP A 117 23.57 10.36 10.17
N SER A 118 23.68 9.03 10.24
CA SER A 118 24.81 8.19 9.89
C SER A 118 24.38 7.14 8.84
N TRP A 119 25.35 6.62 8.10
CA TRP A 119 25.11 5.50 7.19
C TRP A 119 24.68 4.24 7.94
N LEU A 120 23.99 3.35 7.22
CA LEU A 120 23.72 2.00 7.71
C LEU A 120 25.04 1.34 8.07
N ASN A 121 25.09 0.63 9.20
CA ASN A 121 26.27 -0.16 9.53
C ASN A 121 26.41 -1.35 8.56
N GLU A 122 27.59 -1.96 8.53
CA GLU A 122 27.89 -3.04 7.59
C GLU A 122 26.93 -4.24 7.71
N ASP A 123 26.47 -4.54 8.93
CA ASP A 123 25.55 -5.66 9.17
C ASP A 123 24.16 -5.38 8.61
N GLU A 124 23.64 -4.16 8.78
CA GLU A 124 22.39 -3.72 8.17
C GLU A 124 22.48 -3.75 6.65
N VAL A 125 23.58 -3.23 6.08
CA VAL A 125 23.81 -3.29 4.62
C VAL A 125 23.79 -4.74 4.14
N LYS A 126 24.54 -5.64 4.78
CA LYS A 126 24.57 -7.06 4.44
C LYS A 126 23.17 -7.70 4.52
N ALA A 127 22.40 -7.37 5.55
CA ALA A 127 21.06 -7.92 5.75
C ALA A 127 20.08 -7.47 4.66
N TYR A 128 20.04 -6.17 4.35
CA TYR A 128 19.17 -5.64 3.30
C TYR A 128 19.59 -6.13 1.91
N THR A 129 20.89 -6.12 1.59
CA THR A 129 21.38 -6.66 0.32
C THR A 129 21.00 -8.13 0.16
N ARG A 130 21.18 -8.96 1.21
CA ARG A 130 20.76 -10.37 1.16
C ARG A 130 19.27 -10.53 0.92
N SER A 131 18.44 -9.71 1.58
CA SER A 131 16.98 -9.76 1.43
C SER A 131 16.54 -9.37 0.01
N LEU A 132 17.14 -8.32 -0.57
CA LEU A 132 16.89 -7.90 -1.95
C LEU A 132 17.28 -8.99 -2.96
N LEU A 133 18.42 -9.64 -2.76
CA LEU A 133 18.87 -10.73 -3.63
C LEU A 133 17.92 -11.93 -3.54
N ARG A 134 17.47 -12.31 -2.35
CA ARG A 134 16.51 -13.41 -2.16
C ARG A 134 15.12 -13.11 -2.71
N GLY A 135 14.71 -11.84 -2.74
CA GLY A 135 13.47 -11.41 -3.38
C GLY A 135 13.53 -11.34 -4.90
N SER A 136 14.73 -11.48 -5.49
CA SER A 136 14.95 -11.34 -6.95
C SER A 136 15.22 -12.67 -7.66
N THR A 137 15.25 -13.79 -6.93
CA THR A 137 15.51 -15.16 -7.42
C THR A 137 14.28 -16.02 -7.26
#